data_AF-A0A2I0LJU8-F1
#
_entry.id   AF-A0A2I0LJU8-F1
#
_cell.length_a   1.000
_cell.length_b   1.000
_cell.length_c   1.000
_cell.angle_alpha   90.00
_cell.angle_beta   90.00
_cell.angle_gamma   90.00
#
_symmetry.space_group_name_H-M   'P 1'
#
loop_
_entity.id
_entity.type
_entity.pdbx_description
1 polymer ?
#
loop_
_entity_poly.entity_id
_entity_poly.type
_entity_poly.pdbx_seq_one_letter_code
_entity_poly.pdbx_strand_id
1 'polypeptide(L)'
;EVQARIVQIQKEHQICIHKRELTELDIYHRILRFKNYTVAMVNKSLLPVRFHLPLLGPVVFLTQGLKYNLELLLFWGPGSLFQNKWSLRPQCKRAGARRELARRLARTMVLLGVANLLLCPCVLVWQLLYAFFSYAEPATKYMNSFTSPLLTVLAKNVGFFAGSILAVLIVLTVYDEDVLTVQHILTAITLLGLLVTLAR
;
A
#
# COMPACT_ATOMS: atom_id res chain seq x y z
N GLU A 1 -32.51 -5.13 6.92
CA GLU A 1 -33.46 -5.54 5.85
C GLU A 1 -33.02 -6.80 5.10
N VAL A 2 -31.87 -6.79 4.41
CA VAL A 2 -31.41 -7.96 3.61
C VAL A 2 -31.31 -9.26 4.44
N GLN A 3 -30.77 -9.19 5.65
CA GLN A 3 -30.64 -10.35 6.53
C GLN A 3 -32.00 -10.96 6.92
N ALA A 4 -32.99 -10.13 7.26
CA ALA A 4 -34.33 -10.58 7.59
C ALA A 4 -35.01 -11.28 6.41
N ARG A 5 -34.84 -10.75 5.19
CA ARG A 5 -35.32 -11.41 3.95
C ARG A 5 -34.66 -12.77 3.73
N ILE A 6 -33.35 -12.90 3.99
CA ILE A 6 -32.63 -14.20 3.87
C ILE A 6 -33.21 -15.23 4.85
N VAL A 7 -33.51 -14.82 6.09
CA VAL A 7 -34.12 -15.69 7.10
C VAL A 7 -35.53 -16.12 6.68
N GLN A 8 -36.31 -15.21 6.08
CA GLN A 8 -37.65 -15.51 5.57
C GLN A 8 -37.59 -16.50 4.39
N ILE A 9 -36.71 -16.25 3.42
CA ILE A 9 -36.51 -17.10 2.23
C ILE A 9 -36.08 -18.51 2.61
N GLN A 10 -35.33 -18.71 3.71
CA GLN A 10 -34.94 -20.05 4.18
C GLN A 10 -36.15 -20.97 4.46
N LYS A 11 -37.32 -20.40 4.81
CA LYS A 11 -38.54 -21.18 5.09
C LYS A 11 -39.18 -21.71 3.81
N GLU A 12 -39.08 -20.96 2.72
CA GLU A 12 -39.63 -21.31 1.40
C GLU A 12 -38.62 -22.12 0.58
N HIS A 13 -37.35 -21.74 0.63
CA HIS A 13 -36.23 -22.36 -0.05
C HIS A 13 -35.22 -22.90 0.98
N GLN A 14 -35.04 -24.22 1.05
CA GLN A 14 -34.09 -24.88 1.97
C GLN A 14 -32.62 -24.65 1.54
N ILE A 15 -32.08 -23.45 1.76
CA ILE A 15 -30.69 -23.09 1.42
C ILE A 15 -29.71 -23.74 2.41
N CYS A 16 -30.09 -23.82 3.70
CA CYS A 16 -29.40 -24.64 4.70
C CYS A 16 -30.02 -26.05 4.78
N ILE A 17 -29.26 -27.07 4.39
CA ILE A 17 -29.72 -28.46 4.33
C ILE A 17 -29.94 -29.08 5.73
N HIS A 18 -29.16 -28.63 6.73
CA HIS A 18 -29.13 -29.25 8.05
C HIS A 18 -30.02 -28.56 9.10
N LYS A 19 -30.49 -27.34 8.82
CA LYS A 19 -31.33 -26.55 9.75
C LYS A 19 -32.55 -26.02 9.02
N ARG A 20 -33.73 -26.31 9.56
CA ARG A 20 -35.00 -25.80 9.04
C ARG A 20 -35.18 -24.30 9.28
N GLU A 21 -34.66 -23.79 10.38
CA GLU A 21 -34.66 -22.37 10.71
C GLU A 21 -33.23 -21.83 10.79
N LEU A 22 -32.97 -20.74 10.09
CA LEU A 22 -31.68 -20.05 10.09
C LEU A 22 -31.78 -18.85 11.03
N THR A 23 -30.91 -18.79 12.03
CA THR A 23 -30.83 -17.62 12.91
C THR A 23 -29.92 -16.55 12.33
N GLU A 24 -30.11 -15.30 12.74
CA GLU A 24 -29.21 -14.20 12.40
C GLU A 24 -27.76 -14.50 12.82
N LEU A 25 -27.59 -15.10 14.00
CA LEU A 25 -26.31 -15.50 14.54
C LEU A 25 -25.60 -16.56 13.67
N ASP A 26 -26.35 -17.50 13.09
CA ASP A 26 -25.79 -18.49 12.17
C ASP A 26 -25.21 -17.82 10.91
N ILE A 27 -25.88 -16.77 10.40
CA ILE A 27 -25.39 -15.98 9.27
C ILE A 27 -24.09 -15.25 9.65
N TYR A 28 -24.06 -14.58 10.79
CA TYR A 28 -22.86 -13.91 11.30
C TYR A 28 -21.69 -14.88 11.46
N HIS A 29 -21.90 -16.03 12.08
CA HIS A 29 -20.86 -17.04 12.26
C HIS A 29 -20.35 -17.64 10.95
N ARG A 30 -21.17 -17.65 9.90
CA ARG A 30 -20.76 -18.11 8.56
C ARG A 30 -19.92 -17.07 7.85
N ILE A 31 -20.30 -15.80 7.92
CA ILE A 31 -19.58 -14.69 7.27
C ILE A 31 -18.28 -14.35 8.01
N LEU A 32 -18.34 -14.23 9.33
CA LEU A 32 -17.24 -13.73 10.16
C LEU A 32 -16.28 -14.80 10.63
N ARG A 33 -16.49 -16.07 10.28
CA ARG A 33 -15.72 -17.22 10.78
C ARG A 33 -14.21 -16.96 10.87
N PHE A 34 -13.59 -16.64 9.74
CA PHE A 34 -12.14 -16.44 9.67
C PHE A 34 -11.70 -15.13 10.32
N LYS A 35 -12.53 -14.08 10.23
CA LYS A 35 -12.29 -12.82 10.94
C LYS A 35 -12.26 -13.02 12.45
N ASN A 36 -13.19 -13.78 13.00
CA ASN A 36 -13.26 -14.09 14.43
C ASN A 36 -12.01 -14.87 14.89
N TYR A 37 -11.51 -15.80 14.07
CA TYR A 37 -10.22 -16.46 14.36
C TYR A 37 -9.05 -15.46 14.37
N THR A 38 -8.93 -14.60 13.36
CA THR A 38 -7.86 -13.60 13.31
C THR A 38 -7.91 -12.65 14.51
N VAL A 39 -9.09 -12.15 14.87
CA VAL A 39 -9.29 -11.30 16.06
C VAL A 39 -8.87 -12.04 17.34
N ALA A 40 -9.30 -13.30 17.50
CA ALA A 40 -8.93 -14.10 18.67
C ALA A 40 -7.42 -14.35 18.76
N MET A 41 -6.74 -14.61 17.63
CA MET A 41 -5.29 -14.83 17.61
C MET A 41 -4.49 -13.55 17.92
N VAL A 42 -4.92 -12.40 17.40
CA VAL A 42 -4.30 -11.10 17.70
C VAL A 42 -4.50 -10.75 19.18
N ASN A 43 -5.71 -10.88 19.71
CA ASN A 43 -6.02 -10.56 21.11
C ASN A 43 -5.23 -11.46 22.09
N LYS A 44 -5.03 -12.73 21.73
CA LYS A 44 -4.22 -13.68 22.51
C LYS A 44 -2.71 -13.57 22.27
N SER A 45 -2.26 -12.57 21.50
CA SER A 45 -0.84 -12.37 21.16
C SER A 45 -0.15 -13.61 20.57
N LEU A 46 -0.91 -14.44 19.83
CA LEU A 46 -0.36 -15.65 19.18
C LEU A 46 0.40 -15.31 17.89
N LEU A 47 0.14 -14.15 17.31
CA LEU A 47 0.79 -13.65 16.11
C LEU A 47 1.89 -12.65 16.49
N PRO A 48 3.08 -12.74 15.88
CA PRO A 48 4.18 -11.82 16.15
C PRO A 48 3.92 -10.48 15.45
N VAL A 49 2.97 -9.70 15.98
CA VAL A 49 2.60 -8.38 15.44
C VAL A 49 3.26 -7.23 16.19
N ARG A 50 3.83 -7.47 17.37
CA ARG A 50 4.47 -6.45 18.21
C ARG A 50 5.97 -6.66 18.23
N PHE A 51 6.72 -5.63 17.85
CA PHE A 51 8.18 -5.62 17.81
C PHE A 51 8.71 -4.52 18.72
N HIS A 52 9.82 -4.77 19.42
CA HIS A 52 10.51 -3.73 20.19
C HIS A 52 11.74 -3.30 19.39
N LEU A 53 11.72 -2.07 18.90
CA LEU A 53 12.86 -1.48 18.20
C LEU A 53 13.72 -0.68 19.19
N PRO A 54 15.06 -0.77 19.12
CA PRO A 54 15.95 -0.17 20.10
C PRO A 54 15.86 1.37 20.18
N LEU A 55 15.37 2.02 19.13
CA LEU A 55 15.23 3.49 19.06
C LEU A 55 13.77 3.99 19.13
N LEU A 56 12.80 3.20 18.65
CA LEU A 56 11.40 3.62 18.47
C LEU A 56 10.45 3.02 19.53
N GLY A 57 10.94 2.13 20.40
CA GLY A 57 10.10 1.45 21.38
C GLY A 57 9.19 0.38 20.76
N PRO A 58 8.02 0.09 21.37
CA PRO A 58 7.11 -0.96 20.91
C PRO A 58 6.31 -0.51 19.67
N VAL A 59 6.50 -1.20 18.55
CA VAL A 59 5.81 -0.96 17.28
C VAL A 59 4.91 -2.14 16.92
N VAL A 60 3.74 -1.84 16.36
CA VAL A 60 2.80 -2.85 15.86
C VAL A 60 2.88 -2.92 14.33
N PHE A 61 3.25 -4.08 13.79
CA PHE A 61 3.39 -4.32 12.36
C PHE A 61 2.41 -5.40 11.88
N LEU A 62 1.26 -4.96 11.35
CA LEU A 62 0.26 -5.83 10.73
C LEU A 62 -0.22 -5.22 9.40
N THR A 63 0.60 -5.38 8.36
CA THR A 63 0.26 -4.92 7.01
C THR A 63 -0.78 -5.83 6.36
N GLN A 64 -1.47 -5.34 5.31
CA GLN A 64 -2.40 -6.16 4.54
C GLN A 64 -1.70 -7.39 3.92
N GLY A 65 -0.45 -7.26 3.49
CA GLY A 65 0.35 -8.37 2.96
C GLY A 65 0.68 -9.43 4.02
N LEU A 66 1.04 -9.02 5.24
CA LEU A 66 1.27 -9.97 6.34
C LEU A 66 -0.03 -10.68 6.71
N LYS A 67 -1.13 -9.93 6.84
CA LYS A 67 -2.46 -10.49 7.11
C LYS A 67 -2.86 -11.52 6.04
N TYR A 68 -2.68 -11.19 4.76
CA TYR A 68 -2.97 -12.10 3.65
C TYR A 68 -2.15 -13.39 3.76
N ASN A 69 -0.84 -13.28 4.03
CA ASN A 69 0.04 -14.44 4.20
C ASN A 69 -0.37 -15.34 5.38
N LEU A 70 -0.78 -14.74 6.49
CA LEU A 70 -1.27 -15.48 7.66
C LEU A 70 -2.60 -16.18 7.36
N GLU A 71 -3.52 -15.49 6.71
CA GLU A 71 -4.76 -16.11 6.24
C GLU A 71 -4.44 -17.26 5.29
N LEU A 72 -3.47 -17.09 4.37
CA LEU A 72 -3.00 -18.10 3.39
C LEU A 72 -2.48 -19.35 4.08
N LEU A 73 -1.61 -19.15 5.05
CA LEU A 73 -1.04 -20.23 5.85
C LEU A 73 -2.13 -20.99 6.64
N LEU A 74 -3.11 -20.30 7.21
CA LEU A 74 -4.03 -20.89 8.20
C LEU A 74 -5.34 -21.42 7.61
N PHE A 75 -5.94 -20.74 6.61
CA PHE A 75 -7.35 -20.93 6.24
C PHE A 75 -7.62 -21.48 4.84
N TRP A 76 -6.82 -21.11 3.84
CA TRP A 76 -7.13 -21.32 2.40
C TRP A 76 -5.97 -21.89 1.58
N GLY A 77 -4.73 -21.87 2.07
CA GLY A 77 -3.59 -22.46 1.36
C GLY A 77 -3.63 -24.00 1.29
N PRO A 78 -2.78 -24.62 0.44
CA PRO A 78 -2.74 -26.07 0.23
C PRO A 78 -2.36 -26.88 1.49
N GLY A 79 -1.65 -26.25 2.42
CA GLY A 79 -1.28 -26.79 3.73
C GLY A 79 -2.15 -26.31 4.89
N SER A 80 -3.26 -25.62 4.63
CA SER A 80 -4.07 -24.97 5.66
C SER A 80 -4.72 -25.96 6.64
N LEU A 81 -5.07 -25.43 7.82
CA LEU A 81 -5.65 -26.22 8.91
C LEU A 81 -7.09 -26.66 8.62
N PHE A 82 -7.77 -25.95 7.73
CA PHE A 82 -9.12 -26.26 7.26
C PHE A 82 -9.05 -27.25 6.11
N GLN A 83 -9.84 -28.33 6.19
CA GLN A 83 -9.97 -29.27 5.07
C GLN A 83 -10.92 -28.70 4.00
N ASN A 84 -11.98 -28.04 4.46
CA ASN A 84 -13.03 -27.40 3.67
C ASN A 84 -13.26 -26.01 4.26
N LYS A 85 -13.99 -25.13 3.55
CA LYS A 85 -14.34 -23.77 4.01
C LYS A 85 -14.98 -23.70 5.40
N TRP A 86 -15.49 -24.82 5.93
CA TRP A 86 -16.17 -24.88 7.22
C TRP A 86 -15.64 -25.93 8.23
N SER A 87 -14.71 -26.82 7.86
CA SER A 87 -14.30 -27.90 8.78
C SER A 87 -12.80 -27.93 8.95
N LEU A 88 -12.37 -27.93 10.21
CA LEU A 88 -10.97 -28.12 10.60
C LEU A 88 -10.59 -29.59 10.41
N ARG A 89 -9.36 -29.85 9.96
CA ARG A 89 -8.85 -31.22 9.84
C ARG A 89 -8.96 -31.94 11.19
N PRO A 90 -9.49 -33.18 11.24
CA PRO A 90 -9.68 -33.91 12.51
C PRO A 90 -8.37 -34.14 13.28
N GLN A 91 -7.25 -34.17 12.58
CA GLN A 91 -5.90 -34.26 13.16
C GLN A 91 -5.59 -33.10 14.12
N CYS A 92 -6.12 -31.90 13.85
CA CYS A 92 -5.92 -30.72 14.70
C CYS A 92 -6.65 -30.84 16.06
N LYS A 93 -7.67 -31.70 16.15
CA LYS A 93 -8.44 -31.93 17.38
C LYS A 93 -7.74 -32.93 18.32
N ARG A 94 -6.78 -33.71 17.83
CA ARG A 94 -6.08 -34.75 18.60
C ARG A 94 -4.78 -34.21 19.18
N ALA A 95 -4.60 -34.30 20.50
CA ALA A 95 -3.40 -33.81 21.17
C ALA A 95 -2.11 -34.55 20.75
N GLY A 96 -2.19 -35.85 20.45
CA GLY A 96 -1.03 -36.67 20.06
C GLY A 96 -0.35 -36.21 18.75
N ALA A 97 -1.09 -35.56 17.84
CA ALA A 97 -0.56 -35.13 16.55
C ALA A 97 0.06 -33.71 16.57
N ARG A 98 0.07 -33.02 17.71
CA ARG A 98 0.49 -31.61 17.82
C ARG A 98 1.88 -31.34 17.26
N ARG A 99 2.86 -32.22 17.55
CA ARG A 99 4.26 -32.06 17.09
C ARG A 99 4.41 -32.23 15.58
N GLU A 100 3.69 -33.17 14.98
CA GLU A 100 3.72 -33.36 13.52
C GLU A 100 3.04 -32.19 12.80
N LEU A 101 1.90 -31.74 13.32
CA LEU A 101 1.19 -30.58 12.77
C LEU A 101 2.04 -29.30 12.86
N ALA A 102 2.72 -29.07 13.99
CA ALA A 102 3.63 -27.94 14.15
C ALA A 102 4.79 -27.99 13.14
N ARG A 103 5.41 -29.17 12.94
CA ARG A 103 6.47 -29.35 11.94
C ARG A 103 5.99 -29.09 10.51
N ARG A 104 4.77 -29.51 10.18
CA ARG A 104 4.17 -29.25 8.85
C ARG A 104 3.89 -27.76 8.66
N LEU A 105 3.29 -27.11 9.65
CA LEU A 105 2.99 -25.68 9.61
C LEU A 105 4.28 -24.85 9.47
N ALA A 106 5.33 -25.20 10.21
CA ALA A 106 6.64 -24.55 10.13
C ALA A 106 7.24 -24.66 8.72
N ARG A 107 7.20 -25.86 8.10
CA ARG A 107 7.68 -26.05 6.71
C ARG A 107 6.90 -25.19 5.72
N THR A 108 5.58 -25.11 5.85
CA THR A 108 4.75 -24.25 4.98
C THR A 108 5.04 -22.76 5.22
N MET A 109 5.28 -22.35 6.46
CA MET A 109 5.65 -20.97 6.80
C MET A 109 6.99 -20.58 6.16
N VAL A 110 7.99 -21.45 6.20
CA VAL A 110 9.29 -21.23 5.53
C VAL A 110 9.11 -21.15 4.02
N LEU A 111 8.33 -22.06 3.42
CA LEU A 111 8.06 -22.04 1.98
C LEU A 111 7.36 -20.76 1.54
N LEU A 112 6.35 -20.29 2.29
CA LEU A 112 5.71 -18.99 2.04
C LEU A 112 6.69 -17.84 2.21
N GLY A 113 7.59 -17.90 3.18
CA GLY A 113 8.65 -16.91 3.37
C GLY A 113 9.57 -16.83 2.14
N VAL A 114 10.04 -17.97 1.64
CA VAL A 114 10.87 -18.05 0.42
C VAL A 114 10.11 -17.54 -0.80
N ALA A 115 8.84 -17.91 -0.96
CA ALA A 115 8.00 -17.41 -2.06
C ALA A 115 7.83 -15.89 -2.00
N ASN A 116 7.55 -15.32 -0.81
CA ASN A 116 7.47 -13.87 -0.64
C ASN A 116 8.82 -13.18 -0.91
N LEU A 117 9.94 -13.80 -0.54
CA LEU A 117 11.27 -13.26 -0.81
C LEU A 117 11.58 -13.22 -2.31
N LEU A 118 11.24 -14.28 -3.05
CA LEU A 118 11.39 -14.33 -4.50
C LEU A 118 10.48 -13.32 -5.22
N LEU A 119 9.26 -13.13 -4.72
CA LEU A 119 8.28 -12.18 -5.27
C LEU A 119 8.50 -10.73 -4.81
N CYS A 120 9.36 -10.52 -3.80
CA CYS A 120 9.66 -9.21 -3.22
C CYS A 120 9.99 -8.13 -4.26
N PRO A 121 10.93 -8.31 -5.22
CA PRO A 121 11.24 -7.27 -6.19
C PRO A 121 10.03 -6.87 -7.04
N CYS A 122 9.22 -7.84 -7.50
CA CYS A 122 8.02 -7.57 -8.29
C CYS A 122 6.95 -6.83 -7.48
N VAL A 123 6.72 -7.26 -6.23
CA VAL A 123 5.75 -6.62 -5.34
C VAL A 123 6.19 -5.20 -4.99
N LEU A 124 7.49 -4.97 -4.76
CA LEU A 124 8.03 -3.64 -4.49
C LEU A 124 7.86 -2.71 -5.69
N VAL A 125 8.19 -3.16 -6.90
CA VAL A 125 7.97 -2.37 -8.13
C VAL A 125 6.50 -2.02 -8.27
N TRP A 126 5.59 -2.99 -8.07
CA TRP A 126 4.15 -2.72 -8.11
C TRP A 126 3.69 -1.73 -7.05
N GLN A 127 4.16 -1.86 -5.80
CA GLN A 127 3.84 -0.93 -4.72
C GLN A 127 4.35 0.49 -5.00
N LEU A 128 5.57 0.62 -5.55
CA LEU A 128 6.14 1.91 -5.94
C LEU A 128 5.35 2.55 -7.08
N LEU A 129 5.02 1.79 -8.12
CA LEU A 129 4.19 2.28 -9.23
C LEU A 129 2.79 2.67 -8.75
N TYR A 130 2.14 1.82 -7.97
CA TYR A 130 0.81 2.11 -7.43
C TYR A 130 0.83 3.34 -6.53
N ALA A 131 1.85 3.47 -5.67
CA ALA A 131 2.00 4.64 -4.82
C ALA A 131 2.27 5.91 -5.65
N PHE A 132 3.12 5.82 -6.67
CA PHE A 132 3.38 6.93 -7.57
C PHE A 132 2.11 7.36 -8.30
N PHE A 133 1.39 6.44 -8.96
CA PHE A 133 0.17 6.80 -9.70
C PHE A 133 -0.99 7.23 -8.79
N SER A 134 -1.14 6.64 -7.61
CA SER A 134 -2.27 6.95 -6.73
C SER A 134 -2.05 8.20 -5.87
N TYR A 135 -0.80 8.50 -5.52
CA TYR A 135 -0.48 9.61 -4.63
C TYR A 135 0.23 10.79 -5.31
N ALA A 136 0.79 10.67 -6.53
CA ALA A 136 1.46 11.80 -7.17
C ALA A 136 0.51 13.00 -7.41
N GLU A 137 -0.72 12.76 -7.86
CA GLU A 137 -1.66 13.87 -8.08
C GLU A 137 -2.14 14.53 -6.76
N PRO A 138 -2.62 13.78 -5.74
CA PRO A 138 -2.98 14.37 -4.46
C PRO A 138 -1.81 15.04 -3.74
N ALA A 139 -0.61 14.44 -3.79
CA ALA A 139 0.58 14.96 -3.13
C ALA A 139 1.08 16.25 -3.81
N THR A 140 1.04 16.35 -5.13
CA THR A 140 1.37 17.58 -5.86
C THR A 140 0.38 18.70 -5.51
N LYS A 141 -0.91 18.38 -5.43
CA LYS A 141 -1.95 19.33 -5.02
C LYS A 141 -1.77 19.80 -3.56
N TYR A 142 -1.37 18.90 -2.67
CA TYR A 142 -1.06 19.21 -1.27
C TYR A 142 0.22 20.05 -1.16
N MET A 143 1.29 19.70 -1.88
CA MET A 143 2.56 20.43 -1.87
C MET A 143 2.41 21.85 -2.43
N ASN A 144 1.60 22.02 -3.48
CA ASN A 144 1.22 23.34 -4.02
C ASN A 144 0.39 24.18 -3.03
N SER A 145 -0.12 23.59 -1.94
CA SER A 145 -0.77 24.34 -0.85
C SER A 145 0.24 24.83 0.20
N PHE A 146 1.48 24.32 0.18
CA PHE A 146 2.59 24.76 1.04
C PHE A 146 3.65 25.52 0.23
N THR A 147 3.23 26.39 -0.69
CA THR A 147 4.15 27.33 -1.34
C THR A 147 4.66 28.31 -0.29
N SER A 148 5.90 28.10 0.17
CA SER A 148 6.48 28.97 1.19
C SER A 148 6.58 30.41 0.65
N PRO A 149 6.10 31.43 1.39
CA PRO A 149 6.10 32.82 0.92
C PRO A 149 7.50 33.33 0.53
N LEU A 150 8.54 32.85 1.22
CA LEU A 150 9.93 33.22 0.93
C LEU A 150 10.41 32.70 -0.43
N LEU A 151 10.06 31.46 -0.80
CA LEU A 151 10.45 30.88 -2.08
C LEU A 151 9.74 31.58 -3.24
N THR A 152 8.48 31.98 -3.06
CA THR A 152 7.75 32.77 -4.06
C THR A 152 8.33 34.17 -4.24
N VAL A 153 8.72 34.85 -3.16
CA VAL A 153 9.37 36.17 -3.25
C VAL A 153 10.74 36.05 -3.91
N LEU A 154 11.52 35.03 -3.55
CA LEU A 154 12.83 34.77 -4.16
C LEU A 154 12.71 34.45 -5.66
N ALA A 155 11.79 33.56 -6.03
CA ALA A 155 11.54 33.20 -7.43
C ALA A 155 11.13 34.42 -8.27
N LYS A 156 10.23 35.27 -7.75
CA LYS A 156 9.83 36.53 -8.43
C LYS A 156 11.00 37.48 -8.64
N ASN A 157 11.84 37.67 -7.62
CA ASN A 157 13.00 38.56 -7.72
C ASN A 157 14.03 37.99 -8.71
N VAL A 158 14.37 36.71 -8.61
CA VAL A 158 15.30 36.04 -9.52
C VAL A 158 14.80 36.07 -10.96
N GLY A 159 13.51 35.79 -11.18
CA GLY A 159 12.88 35.87 -12.50
C GLY A 159 12.89 37.28 -13.08
N PHE A 160 12.69 38.32 -12.26
CA PHE A 160 12.75 39.72 -12.69
C PHE A 160 14.17 40.13 -13.12
N PHE A 161 15.20 39.80 -12.34
CA PHE A 161 16.59 40.12 -12.68
C PHE A 161 17.10 39.32 -13.88
N ALA A 162 16.81 38.03 -13.95
CA ALA A 162 17.20 37.21 -15.10
C ALA A 162 16.47 37.66 -16.38
N GLY A 163 15.19 38.01 -16.27
CA GLY A 163 14.37 38.49 -17.38
C GLY A 163 14.79 39.87 -17.90
N SER A 164 15.20 40.80 -17.03
CA SER A 164 15.65 42.13 -17.46
C SER A 164 16.99 42.06 -18.21
N ILE A 165 17.95 41.28 -17.72
CA ILE A 165 19.23 41.05 -18.40
C ILE A 165 19.00 40.36 -19.75
N LEU A 166 18.15 39.32 -19.77
CA LEU A 166 17.80 38.60 -21.00
C LEU A 166 17.12 39.53 -22.02
N ALA A 167 16.21 40.40 -21.60
CA ALA A 167 15.52 41.34 -22.48
C ALA A 167 16.50 42.34 -23.12
N VAL A 168 17.46 42.86 -22.33
CA VAL A 168 18.50 43.76 -22.87
C VAL A 168 19.39 43.04 -23.88
N LEU A 169 19.81 41.80 -23.58
CA LEU A 169 20.60 40.99 -24.52
C LEU A 169 19.83 40.71 -25.81
N ILE A 170 18.54 40.38 -25.72
CA ILE A 170 17.69 40.15 -26.90
C ILE A 170 17.59 41.42 -27.76
N VAL A 171 17.34 42.58 -27.16
CA VAL A 171 17.26 43.85 -27.90
C VAL A 171 18.58 44.18 -28.59
N LEU A 172 19.72 43.99 -27.91
CA LEU A 172 21.03 44.20 -28.51
C LEU A 172 21.30 43.24 -29.67
N THR A 173 20.92 41.96 -29.53
CA THR A 173 21.06 40.97 -30.62
C THR A 173 20.15 41.24 -31.83
N VAL A 174 19.02 41.91 -31.62
CA VAL A 174 18.12 42.30 -32.72
C VAL A 174 18.61 43.56 -33.42
N TYR A 175 19.28 44.46 -32.69
CA TYR A 175 19.86 45.67 -33.27
C TYR A 175 21.12 45.39 -34.08
N ASP A 176 21.93 44.44 -33.63
CA ASP A 176 23.17 44.04 -34.29
C ASP A 176 23.40 42.52 -34.13
N GLU A 177 23.37 41.80 -35.25
CA GLU A 177 23.57 40.35 -35.28
C GLU A 177 25.01 39.96 -34.92
N ASP A 178 25.98 40.86 -35.06
CA ASP A 178 27.38 40.61 -34.71
C ASP A 178 27.56 40.40 -33.20
N VAL A 179 26.60 40.86 -32.38
CA VAL A 179 26.54 40.60 -30.94
C VAL A 179 26.42 39.10 -30.65
N LEU A 180 25.79 38.29 -31.50
CA LEU A 180 25.73 36.83 -31.30
C LEU A 180 27.09 36.15 -31.47
N THR A 181 28.02 36.77 -32.21
CA THR A 181 29.35 36.20 -32.47
C THR A 181 30.33 36.41 -31.30
N VAL A 182 29.99 37.31 -30.37
CA VAL A 182 30.78 37.57 -29.17
C VAL A 182 30.78 36.37 -28.25
N GLN A 183 31.96 36.02 -27.74
CA GLN A 183 32.16 34.87 -26.87
C GLN A 183 31.22 34.93 -25.65
N HIS A 184 30.59 33.79 -25.34
CA HIS A 184 29.67 33.57 -24.22
C HIS A 184 28.25 34.20 -24.30
N ILE A 185 27.92 35.01 -25.31
CA ILE A 185 26.59 35.66 -25.37
C ILE A 185 25.47 34.63 -25.59
N LEU A 186 25.64 33.69 -26.52
CA LEU A 186 24.66 32.63 -26.78
C LEU A 186 24.43 31.71 -25.56
N THR A 187 25.51 31.36 -24.85
CA THR A 187 25.43 30.56 -23.62
C THR A 187 24.76 31.33 -22.47
N ALA A 188 24.97 32.65 -22.40
CA ALA A 188 24.32 33.49 -21.41
C ALA A 188 22.81 33.62 -21.68
N ILE A 189 22.40 33.81 -22.94
CA ILE A 189 20.98 33.89 -23.33
C ILE A 189 20.24 32.58 -23.02
N THR A 190 20.85 31.43 -23.33
CA THR A 190 20.23 30.11 -23.06
C THR A 190 20.12 29.83 -21.56
N LEU A 191 21.16 30.16 -20.78
CA LEU A 191 21.18 29.94 -19.32
C LEU A 191 20.24 30.89 -18.58
N LEU A 192 20.18 32.17 -18.99
CA LEU A 192 19.20 33.13 -18.48
C LEU A 192 17.77 32.75 -18.88
N GLY A 193 17.56 32.25 -20.10
CA GLY A 193 16.26 31.74 -20.54
C GLY A 193 15.77 30.56 -19.70
N LEU A 194 16.65 29.61 -19.39
CA LEU A 194 16.34 28.48 -18.50
C LEU A 194 16.05 28.95 -17.07
N LEU A 195 16.79 29.92 -16.56
CA LEU A 195 16.55 30.49 -15.23
C LEU A 195 15.18 31.18 -15.14
N VAL A 196 14.78 31.93 -16.16
CA VAL A 196 13.47 32.60 -16.21
C VAL A 196 12.33 31.59 -16.27
N THR A 197 12.47 30.50 -17.03
CA THR A 197 11.43 29.46 -17.11
C THR A 197 11.34 28.64 -15.83
N LEU A 198 12.44 28.44 -15.10
CA LEU A 198 12.44 27.78 -13.79
C LEU A 198 11.90 28.68 -12.66
N ALA A 199 12.07 30.00 -12.78
CA ALA A 199 11.61 30.98 -11.79
C ALA A 199 10.12 31.34 -11.93
N ARG A 200 9.49 31.01 -13.07
CA ARG A 200 8.08 31.27 -13.38
C ARG A 200 7.20 30.09 -13.00
#